data_AF-A0AA45WYA0-F1
#
_entry.id   AF-A0AA45WYA0-F1
#
_cell.length_a   1.000
_cell.length_b   1.000
_cell.length_c   1.000
_cell.angle_alpha   90.00
_cell.angle_beta   90.00
_cell.angle_gamma   90.00
#
_symmetry.space_group_name_H-M   'P 1'
#
loop_
_entity.id
_entity.type
_entity.pdbx_description
1 polymer ?
#
loop_
_entity_poly.entity_id
_entity_poly.type
_entity_poly.pdbx_seq_one_letter_code
_entity_poly.pdbx_strand_id
1 'polypeptide(L)'
;MFHQTTRASKHPAAFLKGFKGYLHTDGYQGYNQISGVRVIGCWVHAQRMFTNALKVLTKEKEPLSHTRSAEGLAFCNRLFELESELKDLSPQERYTAHLEQSRPVTEAFLARLKENKRPPSPNHLWEKPSLTA
;
A
#
# COMPACT_ATOMS: atom_id res chain seq x y z
N MET A 1 11.44 -24.02 -2.15
CA MET A 1 11.77 -22.62 -1.77
C MET A 1 12.10 -21.87 -3.05
N PHE A 2 11.21 -21.00 -3.53
CA PHE A 2 11.39 -20.31 -4.82
C PHE A 2 12.23 -19.04 -4.62
N HIS A 3 13.55 -19.16 -4.74
CA HIS A 3 14.47 -18.03 -4.69
C HIS A 3 15.07 -17.80 -6.08
N GLN A 4 14.76 -16.67 -6.69
CA GLN A 4 15.37 -16.22 -7.95
C GLN A 4 16.55 -15.30 -7.64
N THR A 5 17.64 -15.42 -8.41
CA THR A 5 18.88 -14.67 -8.21
C THR A 5 18.72 -13.15 -8.37
N THR A 6 17.65 -12.71 -9.03
CA THR A 6 17.37 -11.28 -9.26
C THR A 6 15.90 -10.98 -9.01
N ARG A 7 15.58 -9.77 -8.57
CA ARG A 7 14.17 -9.32 -8.44
C ARG A 7 13.52 -8.88 -9.76
N ALA A 8 14.20 -8.98 -10.90
CA ALA A 8 13.73 -8.47 -12.18
C ALA A 8 12.27 -8.87 -12.51
N SER A 9 11.50 -7.94 -13.10
CA SER A 9 10.07 -8.11 -13.42
C SER A 9 9.75 -9.28 -14.36
N LYS A 10 10.75 -9.76 -15.12
CA LYS A 10 10.64 -10.96 -15.97
C LYS A 10 10.26 -12.24 -15.20
N HIS A 11 10.68 -12.34 -13.93
CA HIS A 11 10.44 -13.53 -13.11
C HIS A 11 8.98 -13.66 -12.66
N PRO A 12 8.35 -12.63 -12.03
CA PRO A 12 6.94 -12.71 -11.70
C PRO A 12 6.05 -12.77 -12.95
N ALA A 13 6.44 -12.13 -14.06
CA ALA A 13 5.70 -12.23 -15.32
C ALA A 13 5.66 -13.65 -15.90
N ALA A 14 6.78 -14.39 -15.84
CA ALA A 14 6.82 -15.78 -16.26
C ALA A 14 6.01 -16.69 -15.33
N PHE A 15 6.12 -16.47 -14.02
CA PHE A 15 5.41 -17.27 -13.01
C PHE A 15 3.89 -17.08 -13.07
N LEU A 16 3.41 -15.84 -13.24
CA LEU A 16 1.99 -15.50 -13.28
C LEU A 16 1.42 -15.53 -14.71
N LYS A 17 2.12 -16.18 -15.65
CA LYS A 17 1.68 -16.28 -17.04
C LYS A 17 0.30 -16.96 -17.11
N GLY A 18 -0.68 -16.25 -17.66
CA GLY A 18 -2.06 -16.74 -17.81
C GLY A 18 -2.97 -16.49 -16.61
N PHE A 19 -2.44 -16.01 -15.48
CA PHE A 19 -3.27 -15.60 -14.34
C PHE A 19 -4.06 -14.33 -14.69
N LYS A 20 -5.35 -14.32 -14.32
CA LYS A 20 -6.24 -13.16 -14.45
C LYS A 20 -7.01 -12.99 -13.17
N GLY A 21 -7.13 -11.75 -12.70
CA GLY A 21 -7.85 -11.43 -11.46
C GLY A 21 -7.04 -10.55 -10.53
N TYR A 22 -7.25 -10.72 -9.23
CA TYR A 22 -6.64 -9.89 -8.19
C TYR A 22 -5.38 -10.52 -7.64
N LEU A 23 -4.31 -9.75 -7.55
CA LEU A 23 -3.05 -10.17 -6.95
C LEU A 23 -2.76 -9.31 -5.72
N HIS A 24 -2.87 -9.88 -4.54
CA HIS A 24 -2.53 -9.22 -3.28
C HIS A 24 -1.00 -9.24 -3.10
N THR A 25 -0.38 -8.06 -3.00
CA THR A 25 1.09 -7.94 -2.98
C THR A 25 1.57 -6.98 -1.90
N ASP A 26 2.88 -7.02 -1.66
CA ASP A 26 3.61 -6.04 -0.85
C ASP A 26 3.80 -4.68 -1.54
N GLY A 27 3.24 -4.47 -2.73
CA GLY A 27 3.43 -3.27 -3.53
C GLY A 27 4.69 -3.30 -4.42
N TYR A 28 5.31 -4.47 -4.60
CA TYR A 28 6.47 -4.59 -5.49
C TYR A 28 6.12 -4.23 -6.94
N GLN A 29 6.83 -3.25 -7.50
CA GLN A 29 6.58 -2.72 -8.84
C GLN A 29 6.75 -3.76 -9.97
N GLY A 30 7.49 -4.84 -9.73
CA GLY A 30 7.67 -5.91 -10.72
C GLY A 30 6.36 -6.59 -11.15
N TYR A 31 5.29 -6.46 -10.37
CA TYR A 31 3.96 -6.97 -10.71
C TYR A 31 3.17 -6.06 -11.67
N ASN A 32 3.53 -4.78 -11.81
CA ASN A 32 2.76 -3.81 -12.59
C ASN A 32 2.78 -4.09 -14.11
N GLN A 33 3.75 -4.89 -14.58
CA GLN A 33 3.93 -5.22 -15.99
C GLN A 33 3.12 -6.46 -16.42
N ILE A 34 2.34 -7.07 -15.50
CA ILE A 34 1.62 -8.32 -15.75
C ILE A 34 0.22 -8.01 -16.28
N SER A 35 -0.01 -8.35 -17.55
CA SER A 35 -1.30 -8.14 -18.22
C SER A 35 -2.42 -8.98 -17.60
N GLY A 36 -3.61 -8.41 -17.44
CA GLY A 36 -4.80 -9.12 -16.94
C GLY A 36 -4.86 -9.27 -15.41
N VAL A 37 -3.90 -8.68 -14.69
CA VAL A 37 -3.82 -8.71 -13.23
C VAL A 37 -4.12 -7.32 -12.67
N ARG A 38 -4.97 -7.29 -11.63
CA ARG A 38 -5.19 -6.12 -10.80
C ARG A 38 -4.44 -6.30 -9.50
N VAL A 39 -3.37 -5.53 -9.33
CA VAL A 39 -2.57 -5.55 -8.11
C VAL A 39 -3.33 -4.85 -6.98
N ILE A 40 -3.46 -5.52 -5.84
CA ILE A 40 -3.99 -4.98 -4.58
C ILE A 40 -2.82 -4.87 -3.59
N GLY A 41 -2.69 -3.73 -2.92
CA GLY A 41 -1.68 -3.53 -1.89
C GLY A 41 -2.07 -4.13 -0.54
N CYS A 42 -1.09 -4.69 0.16
CA CYS A 42 -1.27 -5.26 1.49
C CYS A 42 -1.20 -4.20 2.60
N TRP A 43 -2.23 -4.14 3.44
CA TRP A 43 -2.28 -3.23 4.59
C TRP A 43 -1.17 -3.46 5.61
N VAL A 44 -0.74 -4.72 5.83
CA VAL A 44 0.38 -5.03 6.73
C VAL A 44 1.69 -4.43 6.19
N HIS A 45 1.90 -4.51 4.87
CA HIS A 45 3.06 -3.89 4.25
C HIS A 45 3.00 -2.36 4.32
N ALA A 46 1.83 -1.76 4.07
CA ALA A 46 1.63 -0.32 4.22
C ALA A 46 1.93 0.17 5.65
N GLN A 47 1.37 -0.51 6.67
CA GLN A 47 1.62 -0.21 8.08
C GLN A 47 3.11 -0.28 8.42
N ARG A 48 3.81 -1.33 7.97
CA ARG A 48 5.25 -1.48 8.16
C ARG A 48 6.05 -0.33 7.54
N MET A 49 5.66 0.16 6.36
CA MET A 49 6.31 1.31 5.73
C MET A 49 6.16 2.58 6.58
N PHE A 50 4.97 2.86 7.10
CA PHE A 50 4.74 4.00 7.98
C PHE A 50 5.51 3.89 9.31
N THR A 51 5.47 2.72 9.95
CA THR A 51 6.23 2.46 11.18
C THR A 51 7.74 2.63 10.96
N ASN A 52 8.28 2.19 9.82
CA ASN A 52 9.68 2.39 9.49
C ASN A 52 10.02 3.87 9.27
N ALA A 53 9.16 4.63 8.58
CA ALA A 53 9.35 6.06 8.41
C ALA A 53 9.37 6.80 9.76
N LEU A 54 8.46 6.45 10.68
CA LEU A 54 8.45 7.01 12.03
C LEU A 54 9.73 6.72 12.81
N LYS A 55 10.28 5.50 12.69
CA LYS A 55 11.57 5.13 13.33
C LYS A 55 12.76 5.95 12.83
N VAL A 56 12.68 6.53 11.63
CA VAL A 56 13.70 7.45 11.11
C VAL A 56 13.51 8.82 11.74
N LEU A 57 12.28 9.35 11.74
CA LEU A 57 11.96 10.66 12.30
C LEU A 57 12.23 10.77 13.81
N THR A 58 12.01 9.69 14.57
CA THR A 58 12.37 9.66 16.00
C THR A 58 13.86 9.83 16.25
N LYS A 59 14.71 9.30 15.36
CA LYS A 59 16.17 9.47 15.45
C LYS A 59 16.59 10.90 15.14
N GLU A 60 15.83 11.60 14.30
CA GLU A 60 16.06 12.98 13.91
C GLU A 60 15.50 14.01 14.93
N LYS A 61 14.90 13.54 16.05
CA LYS A 61 14.29 14.36 17.12
C LYS A 61 13.14 15.26 16.64
N GLU A 62 12.49 14.91 15.53
CA GLU A 62 11.33 15.64 15.02
C GLU A 62 10.05 15.28 15.81
N PRO A 63 9.13 16.24 16.04
CA PRO A 63 7.86 15.96 16.71
C PRO A 63 6.99 15.02 15.87
N LEU A 64 6.67 13.83 16.43
CA LEU A 64 5.95 12.76 15.72
C LEU A 64 4.45 13.04 15.51
N SER A 65 3.85 13.82 16.41
CA SER A 65 2.39 13.96 16.57
C SER A 65 1.66 14.57 15.38
N HIS A 66 2.39 15.17 14.43
CA HIS A 66 1.80 15.79 13.23
C HIS A 66 2.45 15.30 11.92
N THR A 67 3.19 14.18 11.98
CA THR A 67 3.83 13.65 10.78
C THR A 67 2.82 12.89 9.92
N ARG A 68 2.95 13.00 8.60
CA ARG A 68 2.14 12.23 7.64
C ARG A 68 2.27 10.72 7.85
N SER A 69 3.43 10.28 8.33
CA SER A 69 3.68 8.88 8.65
C SER A 69 2.89 8.41 9.88
N ALA A 70 2.73 9.26 10.90
CA ALA A 70 1.87 8.97 12.05
C ALA A 70 0.40 8.91 11.64
N GLU A 71 -0.04 9.84 10.80
CA GLU A 71 -1.39 9.85 10.25
C GLU A 71 -1.69 8.58 9.42
N GLY A 72 -0.79 8.21 8.51
CA GLY A 72 -0.94 6.99 7.71
C GLY A 72 -0.95 5.71 8.56
N LEU A 73 -0.14 5.66 9.62
CA LEU A 73 -0.17 4.56 10.59
C LEU A 73 -1.51 4.48 11.33
N ALA A 74 -2.08 5.62 11.73
CA ALA A 74 -3.38 5.67 12.41
C ALA A 74 -4.50 5.09 11.53
N PHE A 75 -4.52 5.42 10.23
CA PHE A 75 -5.47 4.81 9.29
C PHE A 75 -5.31 3.28 9.20
N CYS A 76 -4.08 2.79 9.11
CA CYS A 76 -3.82 1.35 9.07
C CYS A 76 -4.29 0.66 10.35
N ASN A 77 -3.99 1.24 11.52
CA ASN A 77 -4.40 0.70 12.81
C ASN A 77 -5.93 0.65 12.92
N ARG A 78 -6.63 1.71 12.50
CA ARG A 78 -8.09 1.73 12.51
C ARG A 78 -8.70 0.61 11.67
N LEU A 79 -8.11 0.32 10.50
CA LEU A 79 -8.55 -0.81 9.69
C LEU A 79 -8.34 -2.15 10.42
N PHE A 80 -7.19 -2.36 11.07
CA PHE A 80 -6.94 -3.60 11.81
C PHE A 80 -7.83 -3.76 13.05
N GLU A 81 -8.18 -2.68 13.72
CA GLU A 81 -9.18 -2.70 14.80
C GLU A 81 -10.53 -3.18 14.28
N LEU A 82 -11.00 -2.61 13.17
CA LEU A 82 -12.23 -3.07 12.51
C LEU A 82 -12.13 -4.54 12.11
N GLU A 83 -11.03 -5.00 11.52
CA GLU A 83 -10.85 -6.42 11.19
C GLU A 83 -10.93 -7.34 12.43
N SER A 84 -10.44 -6.88 13.58
CA SER A 84 -10.52 -7.61 14.84
C SER A 84 -11.95 -7.64 15.41
N GLU A 85 -12.69 -6.55 15.28
CA GLU A 85 -14.09 -6.44 15.70
C GLU A 85 -15.01 -7.35 14.83
N LEU A 86 -14.72 -7.45 13.54
CA LEU A 86 -15.54 -8.17 12.55
C LEU A 86 -15.15 -9.64 12.36
N LYS A 87 -14.14 -10.13 13.09
CA LYS A 87 -13.51 -11.44 12.83
C LYS A 87 -14.46 -12.64 12.98
N ASP A 88 -15.45 -12.52 13.88
CA ASP A 88 -16.37 -13.61 14.27
C ASP A 88 -17.71 -13.57 13.51
N LEU A 89 -17.89 -12.60 12.60
CA LEU A 89 -19.09 -12.48 11.77
C LEU A 89 -19.09 -13.50 10.62
N SER A 90 -20.29 -13.82 10.11
CA SER A 90 -20.39 -14.59 8.87
C SER A 90 -19.79 -13.82 7.69
N PRO A 91 -19.38 -14.50 6.60
CA PRO A 91 -18.80 -13.83 5.43
C PRO A 91 -19.70 -12.71 4.85
N GLN A 92 -21.02 -12.93 4.83
CA GLN A 92 -21.98 -11.96 4.31
C GLN A 92 -22.11 -10.74 5.23
N GLU A 93 -22.24 -10.96 6.55
CA GLU A 93 -22.32 -9.87 7.52
C GLU A 93 -21.01 -9.07 7.56
N ARG A 94 -19.87 -9.76 7.52
CA ARG A 94 -18.55 -9.15 7.44
C ARG A 94 -18.39 -8.30 6.19
N TYR A 95 -18.87 -8.78 5.04
CA TYR A 95 -18.86 -7.99 3.80
C TYR A 95 -19.66 -6.69 3.94
N THR A 96 -20.89 -6.77 4.46
CA THR A 96 -21.72 -5.59 4.71
C THR A 96 -21.04 -4.63 5.69
N ALA A 97 -20.50 -5.15 6.80
CA ALA A 97 -19.78 -4.35 7.78
C ALA A 97 -18.53 -3.68 7.19
N HIS A 98 -17.80 -4.33 6.28
CA HIS A 98 -16.69 -3.70 5.56
C HIS A 98 -17.16 -2.54 4.67
N LEU A 99 -18.31 -2.66 4.01
CA LEU A 99 -18.87 -1.58 3.19
C LEU A 99 -19.32 -0.38 4.03
N GLU A 100 -19.79 -0.61 5.25
CA GLU A 100 -20.28 0.42 6.15
C GLU A 100 -19.16 1.08 6.97
N GLN A 101 -18.19 0.28 7.45
CA GLN A 101 -17.20 0.71 8.43
C GLN A 101 -15.80 0.85 7.84
N SER A 102 -15.32 -0.14 7.08
CA SER A 102 -13.95 -0.12 6.53
C SER A 102 -13.82 0.79 5.30
N ARG A 103 -14.83 0.79 4.41
CA ARG A 103 -14.86 1.62 3.19
C ARG A 103 -14.66 3.11 3.48
N PRO A 104 -15.42 3.77 4.38
CA PRO A 104 -15.21 5.20 4.64
C PRO A 104 -13.81 5.51 5.18
N VAL A 105 -13.21 4.61 5.96
CA VAL A 105 -11.82 4.76 6.43
C VAL A 105 -10.84 4.73 5.26
N THR A 106 -11.01 3.80 4.32
CA THR A 106 -10.14 3.72 3.13
C THR A 106 -10.34 4.90 2.17
N GLU A 107 -11.56 5.40 2.02
CA GLU A 107 -11.89 6.56 1.20
C GLU A 107 -11.31 7.85 1.79
N ALA A 108 -11.46 8.03 3.11
CA ALA A 108 -10.83 9.13 3.83
C ALA A 108 -9.31 9.07 3.70
N PHE A 109 -8.70 7.90 3.87
CA PHE A 109 -7.26 7.74 3.69
C PHE A 109 -6.82 8.10 2.27
N LEU A 110 -7.55 7.64 1.25
CA LEU A 110 -7.28 7.99 -0.15
C LEU A 110 -7.39 9.51 -0.41
N ALA A 111 -8.41 10.16 0.15
CA ALA A 111 -8.57 11.61 0.04
C ALA A 111 -7.35 12.35 0.65
N ARG A 112 -6.93 11.94 1.84
CA ARG A 112 -5.74 12.49 2.51
C ARG A 112 -4.45 12.27 1.72
N LEU A 113 -4.28 11.12 1.08
CA LEU A 113 -3.13 10.89 0.20
C LEU A 113 -3.14 11.81 -1.03
N LYS A 114 -4.32 12.12 -1.59
CA LYS A 114 -4.47 13.03 -2.73
C LYS A 114 -4.19 14.48 -2.36
N GLU A 115 -4.61 14.93 -1.19
CA GLU A 115 -4.30 16.27 -0.65
C GLU A 115 -2.80 16.46 -0.41
N ASN A 116 -2.11 15.38 -0.02
CA ASN A 116 -0.70 15.41 0.36
C ASN A 116 0.29 15.27 -0.80
N LYS A 117 -0.11 15.56 -2.05
CA LYS A 117 0.82 15.63 -3.19
C LYS A 117 1.85 16.73 -2.95
N ARG A 118 3.00 16.39 -2.36
CA ARG A 118 4.22 17.20 -2.51
C ARG A 118 4.59 17.18 -3.99
N PRO A 119 5.04 18.29 -4.58
CA PRO A 119 5.80 18.19 -5.81
C PRO A 119 6.98 17.23 -5.53
N PRO A 120 7.30 16.31 -6.46
CA PRO A 120 8.45 15.45 -6.29
C PRO A 120 9.67 16.31 -5.96
N SER A 121 10.52 15.86 -5.03
CA SER A 121 11.77 16.58 -4.79
C SER A 121 12.58 16.62 -6.10
N PRO A 122 13.41 17.64 -6.35
CA PRO A 122 14.21 17.70 -7.58
C PRO A 122 15.12 16.47 -7.79
N ASN A 123 15.40 15.72 -6.72
CA ASN A 123 16.24 14.52 -6.72
C ASN A 123 15.43 13.21 -6.82
N HIS A 124 14.12 13.28 -7.09
CA HIS A 124 13.23 12.13 -7.08
C HIS A 124 13.28 11.47 -8.49
N LEU A 125 13.99 10.33 -8.64
CA LEU A 125 14.35 9.62 -9.91
C LEU A 125 13.20 9.04 -10.78
N TRP A 126 11.93 9.20 -10.41
CA TRP A 126 10.75 8.55 -11.04
C TRP A 126 9.97 9.46 -12.00
N GLU A 127 10.44 10.66 -12.29
CA GLU A 127 10.00 11.42 -13.47
C GLU A 127 11.22 12.02 -14.17
N LYS A 128 11.93 11.22 -14.97
CA LYS A 128 12.55 11.81 -16.16
C LYS A 128 11.44 11.90 -17.20
N PRO A 129 10.98 13.09 -17.62
CA PRO A 129 10.13 13.17 -18.80
C PRO A 129 10.88 12.47 -19.93
N SER A 130 10.19 11.58 -20.63
CA SER A 130 10.67 11.05 -21.90
C SER A 130 10.98 12.25 -22.79
N LEU A 131 12.27 12.51 -23.01
CA LEU A 131 12.72 13.40 -24.06
C LEU A 131 12.38 12.70 -25.38
N THR A 132 11.17 12.95 -25.84
CA THR A 132 10.72 12.74 -27.21
C THR A 132 9.95 13.99 -27.63
N ALA A 133 10.71 14.95 -28.13
CA ALA A 133 10.38 15.75 -29.31
C ALA A 133 11.72 16.06 -30.00
#